data_AF-A0A1Q6QMC6-F1
#
_entry.id   AF-A0A1Q6QMC6-F1
#
_cell.length_a   1.000
_cell.length_b   1.000
_cell.length_c   1.000
_cell.angle_alpha   90.00
_cell.angle_beta   90.00
_cell.angle_gamma   90.00
#
_symmetry.space_group_name_H-M   'P 1'
#
loop_
_entity.id
_entity.type
_entity.pdbx_description
1 polymer ?
#
loop_
_entity_poly.entity_id
_entity_poly.type
_entity_poly.pdbx_seq_one_letter_code
_entity_poly.pdbx_strand_id
1 'polypeptide(L)'
;MPPGSRAESEEVEWCENFIKATFKKHVPDGGGIYTGCFWDMAEKSGLWERGTYGTPMSEALEKLTKVETVHDSEGNFLYNVFKLA
;
A
#
# COMPACT_ATOMS: atom_id res chain seq x y z
N MET A 1 -4.64 27.36 -19.36
CA MET A 1 -3.58 26.51 -18.77
C MET A 1 -4.26 25.55 -17.82
N PRO A 2 -4.20 24.22 -18.00
CA PRO A 2 -4.81 23.30 -17.06
C PRO A 2 -3.97 23.24 -15.76
N PRO A 3 -4.59 23.31 -14.57
CA PRO A 3 -3.92 23.09 -13.30
C PRO A 3 -3.91 21.59 -13.02
N GLY A 4 -2.83 20.89 -13.36
CA GLY A 4 -2.83 19.43 -13.25
C GLY A 4 -1.48 18.79 -12.97
N SER A 5 -0.56 19.44 -12.26
CA SER A 5 0.78 18.84 -12.06
C SER A 5 1.50 19.23 -10.77
N ARG A 6 0.80 19.68 -9.72
CA ARG A 6 1.43 19.98 -8.40
C ARG A 6 0.83 19.23 -7.21
N ALA A 7 -0.45 18.86 -7.25
CA ALA A 7 -1.11 18.16 -6.14
C ALA A 7 -0.71 16.68 -6.04
N GLU A 8 -0.48 16.02 -7.19
CA GLU A 8 -0.26 14.56 -7.25
C GLU A 8 0.96 14.11 -6.43
N SER A 9 2.03 14.91 -6.42
CA SER A 9 3.27 14.61 -5.67
C SER A 9 3.14 14.74 -4.15
N GLU A 10 2.28 15.63 -3.64
CA GLU A 10 2.06 15.77 -2.18
C GLU A 10 1.22 14.61 -1.63
N GLU A 11 0.24 14.15 -2.42
CA GLU A 11 -0.57 12.98 -2.07
C GLU A 11 0.25 11.69 -2.05
N VAL A 12 1.19 11.52 -3.00
CA VAL A 12 2.15 10.40 -2.99
C VAL A 12 2.98 10.42 -1.73
N GLU A 13 3.52 11.57 -1.31
CA GLU A 13 4.36 11.66 -0.11
C GLU A 13 3.58 11.32 1.18
N TRP A 14 2.31 11.74 1.26
CA TRP A 14 1.44 11.38 2.38
C TRP A 14 1.12 9.88 2.39
N CYS A 15 0.85 9.31 1.23
CA CYS A 15 0.70 7.88 1.02
C CYS A 15 1.96 7.10 1.45
N GLU A 16 3.14 7.57 1.03
CA GLU A 16 4.43 6.99 1.40
C GLU A 16 4.65 6.98 2.92
N ASN A 17 4.34 8.09 3.58
CA ASN A 17 4.44 8.22 5.04
C ASN A 17 3.44 7.32 5.77
N PHE A 18 2.20 7.22 5.27
CA PHE A 18 1.20 6.31 5.80
C PHE A 18 1.63 4.84 5.67
N ILE A 19 2.17 4.44 4.52
CA ILE A 19 2.69 3.08 4.30
C ILE A 19 3.79 2.80 5.34
N LYS A 20 4.82 3.64 5.41
CA LYS A 20 5.93 3.46 6.38
C LYS A 20 5.43 3.39 7.83
N ALA A 21 4.48 4.25 8.21
CA ALA A 21 3.91 4.26 9.55
C ALA A 21 3.10 2.99 9.85
N THR A 22 2.28 2.54 8.89
CA THR A 22 1.45 1.33 9.00
C THR A 22 2.33 0.09 9.13
N PHE A 23 3.37 -0.03 8.29
CA PHE A 23 4.34 -1.10 8.38
C PHE A 23 5.11 -1.09 9.71
N LYS A 24 5.62 0.06 10.14
CA LYS A 24 6.32 0.18 11.42
C LYS A 24 5.43 -0.19 12.61
N LYS A 25 4.12 0.06 12.52
CA LYS A 25 3.14 -0.23 13.57
C LYS A 25 2.71 -1.70 13.59
N HIS A 26 2.46 -2.31 12.44
CA HIS A 26 1.90 -3.66 12.33
C HIS A 26 2.94 -4.76 12.14
N VAL A 27 4.05 -4.45 11.48
CA VAL A 27 5.13 -5.39 11.16
C VAL A 27 6.50 -4.78 11.51
N PRO A 28 6.74 -4.44 12.79
CA PRO A 28 7.98 -3.79 13.23
C PRO A 28 9.24 -4.61 12.92
N ASP A 29 9.12 -5.94 12.88
CA ASP A 29 10.23 -6.87 12.60
C ASP A 29 10.47 -7.14 11.10
N GLY A 30 9.88 -6.34 10.19
CA GLY A 30 10.10 -6.47 8.74
C GLY A 30 9.23 -7.53 8.06
N GLY A 31 7.97 -7.66 8.51
CA GLY A 31 6.97 -8.57 7.95
C GLY A 31 6.19 -8.00 6.76
N GLY A 32 5.24 -8.82 6.27
CA GLY A 32 4.29 -8.42 5.23
C GLY A 32 2.90 -8.13 5.79
N ILE A 33 2.22 -7.13 5.25
CA ILE A 33 0.82 -6.83 5.54
C ILE A 33 -0.04 -7.41 4.42
N TYR A 34 -1.04 -8.22 4.77
CA TYR A 34 -2.03 -8.72 3.80
C TYR A 34 -2.63 -7.57 3.00
N THR A 35 -2.62 -7.68 1.66
CA THR A 35 -3.01 -6.58 0.77
C THR A 35 -4.41 -6.06 1.08
N GLY A 36 -5.38 -6.95 1.32
CA GLY A 36 -6.74 -6.56 1.68
C GLY A 36 -6.81 -5.79 3.02
N CYS A 37 -6.02 -6.19 4.02
CA CYS A 37 -5.96 -5.49 5.30
C CYS A 37 -5.37 -4.08 5.15
N PHE A 38 -4.35 -3.94 4.29
CA PHE A 38 -3.78 -2.63 3.99
C PHE A 38 -4.82 -1.68 3.37
N TRP A 39 -5.55 -2.14 2.35
CA TRP A 39 -6.58 -1.34 1.70
C TRP A 39 -7.72 -0.95 2.66
N ASP A 40 -8.15 -1.87 3.52
CA ASP A 40 -9.15 -1.56 4.56
C ASP A 40 -8.66 -0.51 5.56
N MET A 41 -7.36 -0.48 5.87
CA MET A 41 -6.76 0.55 6.74
C MET A 41 -6.63 1.89 6.04
N ALA A 42 -6.28 1.90 4.75
CA ALA A 42 -6.22 3.09 3.93
C ALA A 42 -7.63 3.72 3.78
N GLU A 43 -8.65 2.89 3.56
CA GLU A 43 -10.06 3.29 3.52
C GLU A 43 -10.52 3.91 4.85
N LYS A 44 -10.20 3.28 5.98
CA LYS A 44 -10.51 3.82 7.31
C LYS A 44 -9.77 5.11 7.64
N SER A 45 -8.60 5.33 7.03
CA SER A 45 -7.81 6.53 7.24
C SER A 45 -8.25 7.70 6.35
N GLY A 46 -9.23 7.47 5.45
CA GLY A 46 -9.69 8.46 4.47
C GLY A 46 -8.65 8.78 3.40
N LEU A 47 -7.60 7.97 3.29
CA LEU A 47 -6.50 8.13 2.34
C LEU A 47 -6.78 7.51 0.98
N TRP A 48 -7.69 6.55 0.97
CA TRP A 48 -8.04 5.81 -0.22
C TRP A 48 -9.53 5.51 -0.17
N GLU A 49 -10.22 5.69 -1.29
CA GLU A 49 -11.63 5.29 -1.40
C GLU A 49 -11.74 4.04 -2.27
N ARG A 50 -12.54 3.09 -1.80
CA ARG A 50 -12.71 1.80 -2.48
C ARG A 50 -13.26 2.01 -3.89
N GLY A 51 -12.47 1.61 -4.88
CA GLY A 51 -12.78 1.82 -6.31
C GLY A 51 -11.93 2.88 -7.01
N THR A 52 -11.09 3.62 -6.26
CA THR A 52 -10.09 4.54 -6.83
C THR A 52 -8.77 3.81 -7.11
N TYR A 53 -8.76 3.05 -8.21
CA TYR A 53 -7.55 2.40 -8.75
C TYR A 53 -6.75 3.40 -9.61
N GLY A 54 -5.42 3.39 -9.49
CA GLY A 54 -4.54 4.36 -10.19
C GLY A 54 -4.33 5.67 -9.45
N THR A 55 -4.56 5.69 -8.14
CA THR A 55 -4.30 6.83 -7.26
C THR A 55 -2.83 6.88 -6.82
N PRO A 56 -2.37 8.04 -6.31
CA PRO A 56 -1.03 8.20 -5.71
C PRO A 56 -0.66 7.13 -4.67
N MET A 57 -1.65 6.51 -3.99
CA MET A 57 -1.42 5.38 -3.09
C MET A 57 -0.88 4.14 -3.80
N SER A 58 -1.37 3.84 -5.00
CA SER A 58 -0.93 2.68 -5.78
C SER A 58 0.51 2.84 -6.24
N GLU A 59 0.88 4.04 -6.70
CA GLU A 59 2.27 4.37 -7.08
C GLU A 59 3.22 4.32 -5.88
N ALA A 60 2.81 4.90 -4.74
CA ALA A 60 3.58 4.85 -3.51
C ALA A 60 3.79 3.41 -3.03
N LEU A 61 2.76 2.56 -3.12
CA LEU A 61 2.84 1.14 -2.80
C LEU A 61 3.80 0.41 -3.72
N GLU A 62 3.70 0.58 -5.04
CA GLU A 62 4.59 -0.09 -6.00
C GLU A 62 6.06 0.33 -5.81
N LYS A 63 6.29 1.58 -5.41
CA LYS A 63 7.63 2.14 -5.19
C LYS A 63 8.24 1.73 -3.84
N LEU A 64 7.45 1.70 -2.77
CA LEU A 64 7.95 1.42 -1.41
C LEU A 64 7.78 -0.04 -0.98
N THR A 65 6.87 -0.78 -1.62
CA THR A 65 6.53 -2.15 -1.24
C THR A 65 6.61 -3.09 -2.42
N LYS A 66 6.86 -4.35 -2.12
CA LYS A 66 6.78 -5.47 -3.06
C LYS A 66 5.58 -6.33 -2.69
N VAL A 67 4.88 -6.82 -3.69
CA VAL A 67 3.85 -7.83 -3.50
C VAL A 67 4.52 -9.19 -3.44
N GLU A 68 4.42 -9.85 -2.29
CA GLU A 68 4.86 -11.22 -2.12
C GLU A 68 3.64 -12.13 -2.06
N THR A 69 3.64 -13.15 -2.91
CA THR A 69 2.58 -14.16 -2.91
C THR A 69 2.96 -15.27 -1.95
N VAL A 70 2.12 -15.45 -0.94
CA VAL A 70 2.24 -16.53 0.04
C VAL A 70 1.56 -17.76 -0.54
N HIS A 71 2.30 -18.86 -0.57
CA HIS A 71 1.84 -20.17 -0.98
C HIS A 71 1.80 -21.11 0.23
N ASP A 72 0.93 -22.09 0.21
CA ASP A 72 0.94 -23.17 1.22
C ASP A 72 2.11 -24.15 0.97
N SER A 73 2.23 -25.15 1.84
CA SER A 73 3.23 -26.22 1.71
C SER A 73 3.07 -27.09 0.46
N GLU A 74 1.91 -27.05 -0.20
CA GLU A 74 1.59 -27.77 -1.43
C GLU A 74 1.77 -26.89 -2.68
N GLY A 75 2.14 -25.61 -2.50
CA GLY A 75 2.32 -24.64 -3.58
C GLY A 75 1.03 -23.96 -4.03
N ASN A 76 -0.09 -24.13 -3.33
CA ASN A 76 -1.33 -23.43 -3.65
C ASN A 76 -1.26 -21.97 -3.20
N PHE A 77 -1.83 -21.08 -4.01
CA PHE A 77 -2.00 -19.69 -3.66
C PHE A 77 -2.85 -19.53 -2.39
N LEU A 78 -2.31 -18.82 -1.40
CA LEU A 78 -3.07 -18.44 -0.20
C LEU A 78 -3.51 -16.98 -0.28
N TYR A 79 -2.55 -16.06 -0.30
CA TYR A 79 -2.82 -14.64 -0.30
C TYR A 79 -1.58 -13.83 -0.72
N ASN A 80 -1.83 -12.57 -1.09
CA ASN A 80 -0.78 -11.60 -1.36
C ASN A 80 -0.54 -10.73 -0.12
N VAL A 81 0.71 -10.43 0.16
CA VAL A 81 1.12 -9.46 1.17
C VAL A 81 1.95 -8.36 0.54
N PHE A 82 1.78 -7.13 1.00
CA PHE A 82 2.74 -6.06 0.76
C PHE A 82 3.89 -6.21 1.77
N LYS A 83 5.13 -6.20 1.30
CA LYS A 83 6.35 -6.12 2.11
C LYS A 83 7.11 -4.85 1.75
N LEU A 84 7.72 -4.17 2.72
CA LEU A 84 8.62 -3.06 2.40
C LEU A 84 9.79 -3.57 1.54
N ALA A 85 10.09 -2.81 0.48
CA ALA A 85 11.03 -3.17 -0.58
C ALA A 85 12.50 -3.08 -0.18
#